data_AF-A0A1Q8JYP1-F1
#
_entry.id   AF-A0A1Q8JYP1-F1
#
_cell.length_a   1.000
_cell.length_b   1.000
_cell.length_c   1.000
_cell.angle_alpha   90.00
_cell.angle_beta   90.00
_cell.angle_gamma   90.00
#
_symmetry.space_group_name_H-M   'P 1'
#
loop_
_entity.id
_entity.type
_entity.pdbx_description
1 polymer ?
#
loop_
_entity_poly.entity_id
_entity_poly.type
_entity_poly.pdbx_seq_one_letter_code
_entity_poly.pdbx_strand_id
1 'polypeptide(L)'
;MSNATMTGQVRPRSGRSVALAVSAVSAVVLLAGCGDGGGGHPHPAAPPAPAPAAVPTTTPVPVDKAKLVTDFYTQAFVHRDVAGASQTYVAENYIQHNPQVPNGRAAFVDTMGPYVKDSGVTFRIGRVVAEGDIVVVHAESTEKDGKRSAIADFFRVEGGKIVEHWDVIQAIPGDTANGNPMVPGTTPSQAPGHP
;
A
#
# COMPACT_ATOMS: atom_id res chain seq x y z
N MET A 1 -33.90 -31.62 44.29
CA MET A 1 -34.02 -30.46 43.37
C MET A 1 -33.10 -30.76 42.20
N SER A 2 -33.67 -31.23 41.08
CA SER A 2 -32.93 -31.63 39.87
C SER A 2 -32.55 -30.40 39.05
N ASN A 3 -31.31 -30.33 38.57
CA ASN A 3 -30.91 -29.41 37.50
C ASN A 3 -30.58 -30.20 36.24
N ALA A 4 -31.33 -29.87 35.18
CA ALA A 4 -31.31 -30.52 33.89
C ALA A 4 -30.12 -30.05 33.03
N THR A 5 -29.47 -31.02 32.40
CA THR A 5 -28.51 -30.87 31.30
C THR A 5 -29.25 -30.44 30.04
N MET A 6 -28.91 -29.28 29.48
CA MET A 6 -29.36 -28.87 28.13
C MET A 6 -28.20 -29.05 27.15
N THR A 7 -28.28 -30.12 26.36
CA THR A 7 -27.41 -30.39 25.21
C THR A 7 -27.91 -29.59 24.01
N GLY A 8 -27.16 -28.57 23.58
CA GLY A 8 -27.47 -27.79 22.38
C GLY A 8 -27.04 -28.52 21.10
N GLN A 9 -28.00 -28.99 20.30
CA GLN A 9 -27.77 -29.51 18.95
C GLN A 9 -27.48 -28.38 17.95
N VAL A 10 -26.34 -28.49 17.26
CA VAL A 10 -25.96 -27.66 16.11
C VAL A 10 -26.65 -28.21 14.86
N ARG A 11 -27.42 -27.38 14.14
CA ARG A 11 -27.95 -27.70 12.81
C ARG A 11 -26.95 -27.26 11.71
N PRO A 12 -26.67 -28.09 10.69
CA PRO A 12 -25.83 -27.68 9.57
C PRO A 12 -26.65 -26.77 8.62
N ARG A 13 -26.08 -25.63 8.22
CA ARG A 13 -26.62 -24.78 7.15
C ARG A 13 -26.11 -25.29 5.80
N SER A 14 -27.04 -25.66 4.93
CA SER A 14 -26.84 -26.12 3.56
C SER A 14 -26.16 -25.07 2.69
N GLY A 15 -25.14 -25.50 1.95
CA GLY A 15 -24.41 -24.68 0.98
C GLY A 15 -25.25 -24.28 -0.22
N ARG A 16 -24.93 -23.10 -0.76
CA ARG A 16 -25.21 -22.72 -2.15
C ARG A 16 -23.94 -22.12 -2.72
N SER A 17 -23.27 -22.89 -3.58
CA SER A 17 -22.20 -22.41 -4.45
C SER A 17 -22.82 -21.49 -5.50
N VAL A 18 -22.36 -20.25 -5.57
CA VAL A 18 -22.69 -19.32 -6.66
C VAL A 18 -21.46 -19.25 -7.56
N ALA A 19 -21.57 -19.85 -8.75
CA ALA A 19 -20.59 -19.68 -9.81
C ALA A 19 -20.81 -18.31 -10.48
N LEU A 20 -19.80 -17.44 -10.45
CA LEU A 20 -19.79 -16.22 -11.28
C LEU A 20 -19.36 -16.59 -12.70
N ALA A 21 -20.26 -16.39 -13.67
CA ALA A 21 -19.95 -16.45 -15.08
C ALA A 21 -19.27 -15.15 -15.53
N VAL A 22 -18.15 -15.28 -16.23
CA VAL A 22 -17.43 -14.20 -16.92
C VAL A 22 -18.13 -13.96 -18.25
N SER A 23 -18.64 -12.75 -18.48
CA SER A 23 -19.11 -12.31 -19.80
C SER A 23 -18.23 -11.17 -20.29
N ALA A 24 -17.38 -11.48 -21.26
CA ALA A 24 -16.67 -10.50 -22.07
C ALA A 24 -17.66 -9.87 -23.06
N VAL A 25 -17.80 -8.55 -23.04
CA VAL A 25 -18.58 -7.81 -24.04
C VAL A 25 -17.62 -7.29 -25.09
N SER A 26 -17.64 -7.90 -26.28
CA SER A 26 -17.00 -7.37 -27.47
C SER A 26 -17.82 -6.21 -28.02
N ALA A 27 -17.22 -5.02 -28.12
CA ALA A 27 -17.83 -3.88 -28.81
C ALA A 27 -17.75 -4.10 -30.33
N VAL A 28 -18.92 -4.29 -30.96
CA VAL A 28 -19.08 -4.30 -32.41
C VAL A 28 -19.15 -2.85 -32.90
N VAL A 29 -18.24 -2.46 -33.79
CA VAL A 29 -18.28 -1.19 -34.51
C VAL A 29 -19.32 -1.29 -35.62
N LEU A 30 -20.39 -0.50 -35.53
CA LEU A 30 -21.38 -0.34 -36.60
C LEU A 30 -20.92 0.77 -37.55
N LEU A 31 -20.61 0.39 -38.79
CA LEU A 31 -20.48 1.31 -39.92
C LEU A 31 -21.87 1.57 -40.51
N ALA A 32 -22.38 2.79 -40.36
CA ALA A 32 -23.54 3.28 -41.10
C ALA A 32 -23.07 4.35 -42.10
N GLY A 33 -23.36 4.10 -43.38
CA GLY A 33 -23.02 4.97 -44.50
C GLY A 33 -24.11 5.99 -44.84
N CYS A 34 -23.62 7.06 -45.48
CA CYS A 34 -24.20 7.90 -46.54
C CYS A 34 -25.55 8.62 -46.33
N GLY A 35 -25.46 9.96 -46.36
CA GLY A 35 -26.53 10.87 -46.74
C GLY A 35 -25.96 12.16 -47.31
N ASP A 36 -26.19 12.41 -48.60
CA ASP A 36 -25.78 13.58 -49.39
C ASP A 36 -26.63 14.83 -49.10
N GLY A 37 -26.03 16.02 -49.24
CA GLY A 37 -26.77 17.23 -49.60
C GLY A 37 -26.26 18.55 -48.99
N GLY A 38 -25.49 19.33 -49.75
CA GLY A 38 -25.27 20.75 -49.45
C GLY A 38 -24.07 21.37 -50.15
N GLY A 39 -24.29 22.04 -51.28
CA GLY A 39 -23.28 22.74 -52.05
C GLY A 39 -22.60 23.88 -51.27
N GLY A 40 -21.29 23.73 -51.05
CA GLY A 40 -20.38 24.79 -50.61
C GLY A 40 -19.13 24.75 -51.49
N HIS A 41 -18.64 25.92 -51.88
CA HIS A 41 -17.44 26.08 -52.71
C HIS A 41 -16.24 25.32 -52.10
N PRO A 42 -15.38 24.67 -52.90
CA PRO A 42 -14.24 23.94 -52.37
C PRO A 42 -13.22 24.93 -51.78
N HIS A 43 -13.15 24.97 -50.46
CA HIS A 43 -11.95 25.44 -49.77
C HIS A 43 -10.82 24.43 -50.09
N PRO A 44 -9.61 24.89 -50.43
CA PRO A 44 -8.47 23.97 -50.56
C PRO A 44 -8.31 23.23 -49.23
N ALA A 45 -8.31 21.91 -49.29
CA ALA A 45 -8.07 21.06 -48.12
C ALA A 45 -6.73 21.43 -47.50
N ALA A 46 -6.74 21.77 -46.21
CA ALA A 46 -5.51 21.92 -45.45
C ALA A 46 -4.71 20.59 -45.53
N PRO A 47 -3.38 20.65 -45.69
CA PRO A 47 -2.57 19.43 -45.69
C PRO A 47 -2.77 18.68 -44.37
N PRO A 48 -2.77 17.33 -44.38
CA PRO A 48 -2.89 16.55 -43.17
C PRO A 48 -1.77 16.94 -42.20
N ALA A 49 -2.13 17.23 -40.95
CA ALA A 49 -1.17 17.44 -39.90
C ALA A 49 -0.24 16.21 -39.80
N PRO A 50 1.07 16.40 -39.59
CA PRO A 50 1.98 15.27 -39.41
C PRO A 50 1.49 14.42 -38.23
N ALA A 51 1.43 13.10 -38.43
CA ALA A 51 1.11 12.17 -37.36
C ALA A 51 2.05 12.42 -36.17
N PRO A 52 1.57 12.40 -34.91
CA PRO A 52 2.43 12.57 -33.76
C PRO A 52 3.53 11.51 -33.81
N ALA A 53 4.78 11.96 -33.78
CA ALA A 53 5.92 11.07 -33.73
C ALA A 53 5.75 10.10 -32.55
N ALA A 54 5.89 8.80 -32.81
CA ALA A 54 5.82 7.78 -31.79
C ALA A 54 6.79 8.12 -30.65
N VAL A 55 6.26 8.40 -29.47
CA VAL A 55 7.06 8.57 -28.26
C VAL A 55 7.81 7.25 -28.05
N PRO A 56 9.15 7.25 -27.93
CA PRO A 56 9.87 6.01 -27.67
C PRO A 56 9.34 5.41 -26.38
N THR A 57 8.73 4.23 -26.48
CA THR A 57 8.31 3.45 -25.32
C THR A 57 9.57 2.85 -24.72
N THR A 58 10.26 3.63 -23.88
CA THR A 58 11.34 3.08 -23.07
C THR A 58 10.70 2.14 -22.05
N THR A 59 10.90 0.84 -22.22
CA THR A 59 10.51 -0.15 -21.21
C THR A 59 11.14 0.27 -19.88
N PRO A 60 10.34 0.54 -18.82
CA PRO A 60 10.90 0.91 -17.53
C PRO A 60 11.82 -0.19 -17.03
N VAL A 61 13.00 0.18 -16.54
CA VAL A 61 13.89 -0.77 -15.86
C VAL A 61 13.11 -1.38 -14.69
N PRO A 62 13.06 -2.72 -14.56
CA PRO A 62 12.41 -3.36 -13.43
C PRO A 62 13.04 -2.91 -12.12
N VAL A 63 12.24 -2.33 -11.22
CA VAL A 63 12.67 -1.91 -9.88
C VAL A 63 12.33 -3.01 -8.89
N ASP A 64 13.29 -3.41 -8.06
CA ASP A 64 13.01 -4.21 -6.86
C ASP A 64 12.28 -3.35 -5.83
N LYS A 65 10.95 -3.42 -5.85
CA LYS A 65 10.07 -2.60 -5.00
C LYS A 65 10.21 -2.95 -3.52
N ALA A 66 10.39 -4.24 -3.21
CA ALA A 66 10.58 -4.69 -1.84
C ALA A 66 11.86 -4.09 -1.26
N LYS A 67 12.96 -4.15 -2.02
CA LYS A 67 14.22 -3.52 -1.63
C LYS A 67 14.08 -2.01 -1.52
N LEU A 68 13.47 -1.34 -2.51
CA LEU A 68 13.28 0.12 -2.49
C LEU A 68 12.59 0.60 -1.21
N VAL A 69 11.47 -0.03 -0.85
CA VAL A 69 10.71 0.35 0.34
C VAL A 69 11.45 -0.04 1.62
N THR A 70 12.15 -1.17 1.63
CA THR A 70 12.99 -1.57 2.78
C THR A 70 14.12 -0.57 3.02
N ASP A 71 14.80 -0.12 1.96
CA ASP A 71 15.88 0.86 2.03
C ASP A 71 15.34 2.22 2.51
N PHE A 72 14.20 2.67 1.96
CA PHE A 72 13.50 3.87 2.43
C PHE A 72 13.19 3.78 3.93
N TYR A 73 12.54 2.71 4.36
CA TYR A 73 12.12 2.53 5.74
C TYR A 73 13.32 2.51 6.70
N THR A 74 14.37 1.78 6.31
CA THR A 74 15.60 1.67 7.09
C THR A 74 16.28 3.03 7.22
N GLN A 75 16.45 3.76 6.11
CA GLN A 75 17.09 5.07 6.16
C GLN A 75 16.25 6.09 6.93
N ALA A 76 14.93 6.16 6.67
CA ALA A 76 14.04 7.13 7.28
C ALA A 76 13.90 6.93 8.79
N PHE A 77 13.64 5.69 9.22
CA PHE A 77 13.19 5.42 10.60
C PHE A 77 14.26 4.77 11.47
N VAL A 78 15.08 3.88 10.92
CA VAL A 78 16.16 3.21 11.68
C VAL A 78 17.39 4.10 11.75
N HIS A 79 17.83 4.66 10.63
CA HIS A 79 18.94 5.61 10.59
C HIS A 79 18.52 7.06 10.88
N ARG A 80 17.21 7.30 11.05
CA ARG A 80 16.63 8.59 11.47
C ARG A 80 16.90 9.72 10.46
N ASP A 81 17.02 9.40 9.18
CA ASP A 81 17.21 10.34 8.08
C ASP A 81 15.96 10.40 7.20
N VAL A 82 14.86 10.95 7.76
CA VAL A 82 13.58 11.08 7.07
C VAL A 82 13.73 11.95 5.81
N ALA A 83 14.46 13.06 5.88
CA ALA A 83 14.62 13.99 4.78
C ALA A 83 15.41 13.37 3.60
N GLY A 84 16.58 12.77 3.87
CA GLY A 84 17.41 12.15 2.84
C GLY A 84 16.76 10.90 2.22
N ALA A 85 16.10 10.08 3.03
CA ALA A 85 15.31 8.96 2.54
C ALA A 85 14.17 9.44 1.63
N SER A 86 13.42 10.46 2.07
CA SER A 86 12.30 10.99 1.29
C SER A 86 12.74 11.59 -0.04
N GLN A 87 13.86 12.32 -0.05
CA GLN A 87 14.43 12.86 -1.28
C GLN A 87 14.78 11.75 -2.28
N THR A 88 15.30 10.64 -1.78
CA THR A 88 15.76 9.51 -2.60
C THR A 88 14.62 8.64 -3.09
N TYR A 89 13.63 8.34 -2.25
CA TYR A 89 12.66 7.28 -2.53
C TYR A 89 11.22 7.76 -2.73
N VAL A 90 10.85 8.96 -2.25
CA VAL A 90 9.46 9.42 -2.24
C VAL A 90 9.23 10.45 -3.36
N ALA A 91 8.13 10.30 -4.08
CA ALA A 91 7.71 11.26 -5.10
C ALA A 91 7.29 12.59 -4.44
N GLU A 92 7.50 13.70 -5.14
CA GLU A 92 7.21 15.03 -4.59
C GLU A 92 5.73 15.19 -4.20
N ASN A 93 4.84 14.70 -5.06
CA ASN A 93 3.39 14.73 -4.90
C ASN A 93 2.82 13.43 -4.30
N TYR A 94 3.58 12.69 -3.46
CA TYR A 94 3.08 11.45 -2.89
C TYR A 94 1.77 11.66 -2.10
N ILE A 95 0.85 10.72 -2.23
CA ILE A 95 -0.46 10.76 -1.59
C ILE A 95 -0.41 10.06 -0.24
N GLN A 96 -0.99 10.68 0.78
CA GLN A 96 -1.02 10.24 2.16
C GLN A 96 -2.45 9.99 2.61
N HIS A 97 -2.68 8.82 3.20
CA HIS A 97 -3.98 8.43 3.73
C HIS A 97 -4.03 8.37 5.26
N ASN A 98 -2.88 8.41 5.95
CA ASN A 98 -2.87 8.59 7.40
C ASN A 98 -3.50 9.97 7.74
N PRO A 99 -4.62 10.01 8.50
CA PRO A 99 -5.36 11.24 8.78
C PRO A 99 -4.59 12.26 9.64
N GLN A 100 -3.44 11.88 10.19
CA GLN A 100 -2.57 12.73 11.01
C GLN A 100 -1.46 13.43 10.21
N VAL A 101 -1.25 13.05 8.94
CA VAL A 101 -0.14 13.56 8.13
C VAL A 101 -0.69 14.14 6.82
N PRO A 102 -0.39 15.41 6.47
CA PRO A 102 -0.84 15.98 5.20
C PRO A 102 -0.16 15.35 3.96
N ASN A 103 -0.78 15.53 2.80
CA ASN A 103 -0.24 15.10 1.50
C ASN A 103 1.08 15.77 1.12
N GLY A 104 1.88 15.06 0.31
CA GLY A 104 3.08 15.58 -0.34
C GLY A 104 4.36 15.42 0.48
N ARG A 105 5.50 15.22 -0.21
CA ARG A 105 6.78 14.82 0.40
C ARG A 105 7.25 15.82 1.46
N ALA A 106 7.09 17.11 1.20
CA ALA A 106 7.47 18.16 2.14
C ALA A 106 6.71 18.00 3.47
N ALA A 107 5.39 17.83 3.41
CA ALA A 107 4.57 17.66 4.61
C ALA A 107 4.93 16.40 5.41
N PHE A 108 5.27 15.30 4.73
CA PHE A 108 5.79 14.11 5.40
C PHE A 108 7.08 14.39 6.16
N VAL A 109 8.06 15.03 5.50
CA VAL A 109 9.35 15.35 6.11
C VAL A 109 9.16 16.30 7.30
N ASP A 110 8.33 17.32 7.15
CA ASP A 110 8.05 18.31 8.20
C ASP A 110 7.34 17.68 9.41
N THR A 111 6.49 16.68 9.19
CA THR A 111 5.76 15.99 10.27
C THR A 111 6.61 14.91 10.93
N MET A 112 7.20 14.01 10.13
CA MET A 112 7.89 12.82 10.62
C MET A 112 9.35 13.06 11.00
N GLY A 113 10.02 14.05 10.38
CA GLY A 113 11.40 14.38 10.69
C GLY A 113 11.64 14.71 12.18
N PRO A 114 10.91 15.69 12.74
CA PRO A 114 11.00 16.01 14.17
C PRO A 114 10.55 14.86 15.06
N TYR A 115 9.45 14.18 14.73
CA TYR A 115 8.95 13.04 15.50
C TYR A 115 10.00 11.94 15.61
N VAL A 116 10.59 11.50 14.49
CA VAL A 116 11.62 10.46 14.50
C VAL A 116 12.86 10.94 15.22
N LYS A 117 13.29 12.19 15.02
CA LYS A 117 14.53 12.72 15.61
C LYS A 117 14.44 12.91 17.13
N ASP A 118 13.31 13.42 17.63
CA ASP A 118 13.23 13.99 18.98
C ASP A 118 12.46 13.11 19.99
N SER A 119 11.55 12.24 19.53
CA SER A 119 10.71 11.42 20.43
C SER A 119 11.47 10.30 21.17
N GLY A 120 12.59 9.85 20.61
CA GLY A 120 13.27 8.63 21.04
C GLY A 120 12.59 7.34 20.59
N VAL A 121 11.60 7.42 19.69
CA VAL A 121 10.97 6.26 19.06
C VAL A 121 12.01 5.40 18.31
N THR A 122 11.78 4.09 18.32
CA THR A 122 12.53 3.12 17.50
C THR A 122 11.56 2.32 16.65
N PHE A 123 12.04 1.86 15.49
CA PHE A 123 11.27 1.06 14.55
C PHE A 123 12.02 -0.22 14.20
N ARG A 124 11.28 -1.32 14.06
CA ARG A 124 11.81 -2.63 13.68
C ARG A 124 10.92 -3.27 12.64
N ILE A 125 11.49 -3.59 11.48
CA ILE A 125 10.80 -4.36 10.44
C ILE A 125 10.69 -5.82 10.90
N GLY A 126 9.48 -6.37 10.84
CA GLY A 126 9.24 -7.80 11.04
C GLY A 126 9.21 -8.58 9.73
N ARG A 127 8.50 -8.07 8.72
CA ARG A 127 8.47 -8.63 7.37
C ARG A 127 8.12 -7.58 6.32
N VAL A 128 8.49 -7.85 5.08
CA VAL A 128 8.10 -7.07 3.90
C VAL A 128 7.49 -8.01 2.87
N VAL A 129 6.37 -7.61 2.27
CA VAL A 129 5.67 -8.35 1.22
C VAL A 129 5.46 -7.41 0.05
N ALA A 130 5.78 -7.84 -1.17
CA ALA A 130 5.56 -7.05 -2.38
C ALA A 130 4.69 -7.84 -3.36
N GLU A 131 3.61 -7.21 -3.84
CA GLU A 131 2.67 -7.77 -4.80
C GLU A 131 2.23 -6.66 -5.77
N GLY A 132 2.43 -6.89 -7.08
CA GLY A 132 2.13 -5.88 -8.09
C GLY A 132 2.92 -4.58 -7.87
N ASP A 133 2.21 -3.48 -7.65
CA ASP A 133 2.76 -2.17 -7.29
C ASP A 133 2.67 -1.82 -5.81
N ILE A 134 2.12 -2.71 -4.99
CA ILE A 134 2.01 -2.54 -3.55
C ILE A 134 3.15 -3.25 -2.83
N VAL A 135 3.72 -2.57 -1.85
CA VAL A 135 4.65 -3.14 -0.88
C VAL A 135 4.10 -2.88 0.52
N VAL A 136 4.05 -3.92 1.34
CA VAL A 136 3.60 -3.85 2.73
C VAL A 136 4.78 -4.08 3.65
N VAL A 137 5.00 -3.16 4.58
CA VAL A 137 5.94 -3.32 5.69
C VAL A 137 5.12 -3.60 6.94
N HIS A 138 5.35 -4.75 7.56
CA HIS A 138 4.81 -5.05 8.89
C HIS A 138 5.93 -4.86 9.91
N ALA A 139 5.79 -3.81 10.72
CA ALA A 139 6.81 -3.32 11.63
C ALA A 139 6.27 -3.12 13.05
N GLU A 140 7.19 -2.96 13.98
CA GLU A 140 6.93 -2.57 15.36
C GLU A 140 7.56 -1.20 15.62
N SER A 141 6.80 -0.28 16.21
CA SER A 141 7.38 0.92 16.83
C SER A 141 7.42 0.74 18.34
N THR A 142 8.46 1.30 18.97
CA THR A 142 8.57 1.39 20.43
C THR A 142 8.90 2.83 20.81
N GLU A 143 7.97 3.47 21.53
CA GLU A 143 8.11 4.81 22.08
C GLU A 143 9.10 4.83 23.25
N LYS A 144 9.61 6.01 23.59
CA LYS A 144 10.57 6.18 24.69
C LYS A 144 10.02 5.74 26.05
N ASP A 145 8.71 5.83 26.25
CA ASP A 145 8.02 5.38 27.46
C ASP A 145 7.70 3.87 27.48
N GLY A 146 8.14 3.13 26.44
CA GLY A 146 7.97 1.69 26.31
C GLY A 146 6.64 1.27 25.68
N LYS A 147 5.75 2.19 25.30
CA LYS A 147 4.55 1.84 24.53
C LYS A 147 4.95 1.31 23.16
N ARG A 148 4.31 0.23 22.74
CA ARG A 148 4.61 -0.46 21.48
C ARG A 148 3.39 -0.50 20.57
N SER A 149 3.63 -0.41 19.27
CA SER A 149 2.59 -0.56 18.26
C SER A 149 3.03 -1.50 17.14
N ALA A 150 2.12 -2.34 16.67
CA ALA A 150 2.23 -3.07 15.42
C ALA A 150 1.70 -2.16 14.31
N ILE A 151 2.47 -2.05 13.23
CA ILE A 151 2.18 -1.15 12.11
C ILE A 151 2.20 -1.97 10.83
N ALA A 152 1.15 -1.85 10.02
CA ALA A 152 1.16 -2.29 8.63
C ALA A 152 1.14 -1.07 7.73
N ASP A 153 2.30 -0.71 7.18
CA ASP A 153 2.46 0.39 6.23
C ASP A 153 2.36 -0.17 4.80
N PHE A 154 1.41 0.34 4.02
CA PHE A 154 1.20 -0.01 2.63
C PHE A 154 1.73 1.11 1.76
N PHE A 155 2.60 0.78 0.81
CA PHE A 155 3.20 1.72 -0.11
C PHE A 155 2.87 1.32 -1.55
N ARG A 156 2.40 2.26 -2.35
CA ARG A 156 2.37 2.09 -3.81
C ARG A 156 3.67 2.62 -4.40
N VAL A 157 4.29 1.83 -5.27
CA VAL A 157 5.56 2.14 -5.93
C VAL A 157 5.38 2.21 -7.43
N GLU A 158 5.71 3.37 -8.00
CA GLU A 158 5.60 3.68 -9.42
C GLU A 158 6.84 4.45 -9.87
N GLY A 159 7.37 4.12 -11.05
CA GLY A 159 8.54 4.84 -11.61
C GLY A 159 9.78 4.84 -10.71
N GLY A 160 9.94 3.84 -9.84
CA GLY A 160 11.04 3.79 -8.87
C GLY A 160 10.91 4.79 -7.72
N LYS A 161 9.68 5.20 -7.39
CA LYS A 161 9.37 6.06 -6.25
C LYS A 161 8.16 5.53 -5.49
N ILE A 162 8.13 5.78 -4.19
CA ILE A 162 6.92 5.69 -3.37
C ILE A 162 6.04 6.88 -3.73
N VAL A 163 4.84 6.59 -4.22
CA VAL A 163 3.89 7.59 -4.71
C VAL A 163 2.63 7.67 -3.85
N GLU A 164 2.40 6.71 -2.96
CA GLU A 164 1.21 6.67 -2.12
C GLU A 164 1.44 5.81 -0.86
N HIS A 165 0.82 6.19 0.24
CA HIS A 165 0.96 5.54 1.54
C HIS A 165 -0.35 5.44 2.32
N TRP A 166 -0.59 4.27 2.93
CA TRP A 166 -1.62 4.01 3.94
C TRP A 166 -1.00 3.29 5.12
N ASP A 167 -1.59 3.43 6.30
CA ASP A 167 -1.20 2.64 7.46
C ASP A 167 -2.39 2.11 8.27
N VAL A 168 -2.10 1.06 9.03
CA VAL A 168 -2.92 0.62 10.16
C VAL A 168 -1.99 0.47 11.36
N ILE A 169 -2.33 1.14 12.45
CA ILE A 169 -1.54 1.16 13.68
C ILE A 169 -2.38 0.54 14.80
N GLN A 170 -1.84 -0.49 15.45
CA GLN A 170 -2.48 -1.16 16.58
C GLN A 170 -1.53 -1.20 17.78
N ALA A 171 -1.98 -0.72 18.94
CA ALA A 171 -1.21 -0.86 20.17
C ALA A 171 -0.97 -2.34 20.51
N ILE A 172 0.27 -2.69 20.83
CA ILE A 172 0.64 -4.03 21.30
C ILE A 172 0.38 -4.07 22.82
N PRO A 173 -0.52 -4.94 23.31
CA PRO A 173 -0.76 -5.08 24.75
C PRO A 173 0.46 -5.68 25.46
N GLY A 174 0.48 -5.56 26.79
CA GLY A 174 1.51 -6.21 27.62
C GLY A 174 1.49 -7.73 27.46
N ASP A 175 0.30 -8.32 27.53
CA ASP A 175 0.06 -9.76 27.37
C ASP A 175 -0.83 -10.05 26.15
N THR A 176 -0.55 -11.14 25.45
CA THR A 176 -1.42 -11.67 24.39
C THR A 176 -2.06 -12.97 24.86
N ALA A 177 -3.37 -13.14 24.64
CA ALA A 177 -4.10 -14.34 25.07
C ALA A 177 -3.56 -15.65 24.44
N ASN A 178 -2.90 -15.55 23.29
CA ASN A 178 -2.32 -16.68 22.56
C ASN A 178 -0.81 -16.86 22.80
N GLY A 179 -0.16 -15.97 23.55
CA GLY A 179 1.29 -16.00 23.82
C GLY A 179 2.20 -15.67 22.62
N ASN A 180 1.63 -15.34 21.46
CA ASN A 180 2.41 -15.04 20.25
C ASN A 180 2.68 -13.54 20.10
N PRO A 181 3.83 -13.15 19.49
CA PRO A 181 4.08 -11.75 19.15
C PRO A 181 3.18 -11.28 18.01
N MET A 182 2.74 -10.02 18.06
CA MET A 182 1.91 -9.43 17.00
C MET A 182 2.72 -9.12 15.73
N VAL A 183 3.98 -8.73 15.88
CA VAL A 183 4.93 -8.52 14.77
C VAL A 183 6.00 -9.61 14.84
N PRO A 184 6.22 -10.42 13.79
CA PRO A 184 7.26 -11.44 13.82
C PRO A 184 8.64 -10.81 14.03
N GLY A 185 9.51 -11.54 14.71
CA GLY A 185 10.92 -11.20 14.89
C GLY A 185 11.83 -12.12 14.06
N THR A 186 13.10 -11.74 13.95
CA THR A 186 14.19 -12.66 13.56
C THR A 186 14.69 -13.52 14.71
N THR A 187 14.12 -13.36 15.91
CA THR A 187 14.36 -14.24 17.06
C THR A 187 13.03 -14.53 17.76
N PRO A 188 12.72 -15.79 18.10
CA PRO A 188 11.53 -16.11 18.88
C PRO A 188 11.56 -15.37 20.22
N SER A 189 10.43 -14.79 20.60
CA SER A 189 10.18 -14.41 21.99
C SER A 189 10.36 -15.67 22.84
N GLN A 190 11.44 -15.73 23.64
CA GLN A 190 11.53 -16.69 24.72
C GLN A 190 10.41 -16.33 25.69
N ALA A 191 9.28 -17.03 25.57
CA ALA A 191 8.24 -16.97 26.57
C ALA A 191 8.87 -17.33 27.93
N PRO A 192 8.64 -16.57 29.01
CA PRO A 192 9.06 -17.00 30.32
C PRO A 192 8.39 -18.33 30.62
N GLY A 193 9.20 -19.36 30.89
CA GLY A 193 8.71 -20.66 31.30
C GLY A 193 7.78 -20.50 32.50
N HIS A 194 6.55 -20.97 32.36
CA HIS A 194 5.65 -21.10 33.48
C HIS A 194 6.09 -22.34 34.30
N PRO A 195 6.17 -22.23 35.65
CA PRO A 195 6.51 -23.36 36.53
C PRO A 195 5.44 -24.45 36.53
#